data_AF-A0A7C7YSN7-F1
#
_entry.id   AF-A0A7C7YSN7-F1
#
_cell.length_a   1.000
_cell.length_b   1.000
_cell.length_c   1.000
_cell.angle_alpha   90.00
_cell.angle_beta   90.00
_cell.angle_gamma   90.00
#
_symmetry.space_group_name_H-M   'P 1'
#
loop_
_entity.id
_entity.type
_entity.pdbx_description
1 polymer ?
#
loop_
_entity_poly.entity_id
_entity_poly.type
_entity_poly.pdbx_seq_one_letter_code
_entity_poly.pdbx_strand_id
1 'polypeptide(L)'
;MLSWLAVSQRHTATPPTVLSALCLSLFVLQSSPPQYAASPPLAPLAAGGSDDCATAQPIAGAGFFAFDNSAATTSTAGQAEPLCDWASSLAVENDVWFAWTANSTGAVTFATCSSTLVDTKLAVYAAASCPGPGTLLACNDDACALQSSLVFDASLGTTYLLQVGTFAGATGGTGEFFVGEPAGFPCGAADDGDSETSLGLTFGGEILALVYIDCLESLDAVEVAFGSPASPGGISLGSPVQVAVWDDPTNDADPTDAQLLHTFQVPQGVVNPDLDAFTSYDILAQLGSPLALFSGSFVGVAVAHNPSEWPLALDQSASHWGRNWIAGATAAGGLGLDLVNLAANNLPPQTLESIQFPGHWLLRAQGTPLVSEAGVGFCSCDGAQAPCSNPGGPGRGCANGAHAQGALLTSVGTADVLADTLVLHASGLVPLQPGLFFQGTNELGGGAGVAFGDGLRCAGGSLVRLEVRQIDATGQTATTLGLAAAGGLVAGDLRHYQFWFRDPFTSPCGTRFNLTGGYRVQW
;
A
#
# COMPACT_ATOMS: atom_id res chain seq x y z
N MET A 1 -23.68 21.66 6.73
CA MET A 1 -22.80 21.06 5.71
C MET A 1 -23.60 20.30 4.64
N LEU A 2 -24.53 19.40 5.01
CA LEU A 2 -25.41 18.68 4.07
C LEU A 2 -26.29 19.55 3.14
N SER A 3 -26.49 20.84 3.43
CA SER A 3 -27.31 21.74 2.58
C SER A 3 -26.71 22.08 1.22
N TRP A 4 -25.46 21.69 0.97
CA TRP A 4 -24.72 21.99 -0.24
C TRP A 4 -24.49 20.78 -1.14
N LEU A 5 -24.83 19.57 -0.68
CA LEU A 5 -24.61 18.31 -1.38
C LEU A 5 -25.94 17.75 -1.89
N ALA A 6 -25.92 17.21 -3.11
CA ALA A 6 -27.00 16.47 -3.73
C ALA A 6 -26.53 15.06 -4.09
N VAL A 7 -27.40 14.05 -3.91
CA VAL A 7 -27.11 12.64 -4.17
C VAL A 7 -28.21 12.02 -5.05
N SER A 8 -27.84 10.99 -5.80
CA SER A 8 -28.80 10.13 -6.47
C SER A 8 -28.95 8.76 -5.77
N GLN A 9 -30.16 8.34 -5.38
CA GLN A 9 -30.41 6.99 -4.86
C GLN A 9 -31.68 6.33 -5.45
N ARG A 10 -31.59 5.03 -5.76
CA ARG A 10 -32.73 4.09 -5.87
C ARG A 10 -32.55 2.91 -4.90
N HIS A 11 -33.55 2.71 -4.04
CA HIS A 11 -33.73 1.48 -3.25
C HIS A 11 -34.27 0.35 -4.12
N THR A 12 -33.64 -0.84 -4.14
CA THR A 12 -34.33 -2.15 -4.11
C THR A 12 -33.36 -3.33 -3.94
N ALA A 13 -33.72 -4.26 -3.06
CA ALA A 13 -33.04 -5.49 -2.71
C ALA A 13 -33.62 -6.74 -3.44
N THR A 14 -32.84 -7.84 -3.46
CA THR A 14 -33.16 -9.30 -3.50
C THR A 14 -32.70 -10.17 -4.70
N PRO A 15 -32.38 -11.48 -4.49
CA PRO A 15 -31.41 -12.30 -5.25
C PRO A 15 -32.05 -13.49 -6.04
N PRO A 16 -31.28 -14.35 -6.74
CA PRO A 16 -31.78 -15.64 -7.27
C PRO A 16 -31.13 -16.90 -6.67
N THR A 17 -31.81 -18.02 -6.93
CA THR A 17 -31.77 -19.36 -6.33
C THR A 17 -30.88 -20.40 -7.04
N VAL A 18 -30.51 -21.41 -6.24
CA VAL A 18 -29.75 -22.66 -6.45
C VAL A 18 -30.27 -23.59 -7.57
N LEU A 19 -29.36 -24.35 -8.23
CA LEU A 19 -29.66 -25.69 -8.78
C LEU A 19 -28.43 -26.64 -8.70
N SER A 20 -28.69 -27.87 -8.27
CA SER A 20 -27.78 -28.93 -7.82
C SER A 20 -27.51 -30.05 -8.83
N ALA A 21 -26.37 -30.76 -8.74
CA ALA A 21 -26.19 -32.12 -9.26
C ALA A 21 -25.08 -32.94 -8.54
N LEU A 22 -25.43 -34.19 -8.21
CA LEU A 22 -24.66 -35.25 -7.52
C LEU A 22 -23.91 -36.17 -8.52
N CYS A 23 -22.72 -36.68 -8.18
CA CYS A 23 -22.27 -38.10 -8.30
C CYS A 23 -20.76 -38.23 -8.02
N LEU A 24 -20.29 -38.89 -6.95
CA LEU A 24 -20.08 -40.34 -6.73
C LEU A 24 -18.67 -40.86 -7.13
N SER A 25 -17.80 -40.89 -6.11
CA SER A 25 -16.69 -41.78 -5.71
C SER A 25 -16.11 -42.84 -6.68
N LEU A 26 -14.78 -42.97 -6.69
CA LEU A 26 -14.11 -44.28 -6.58
C LEU A 26 -12.68 -44.21 -5.99
N PHE A 27 -12.46 -44.99 -4.94
CA PHE A 27 -11.24 -45.17 -4.15
C PHE A 27 -10.38 -46.31 -4.74
N VAL A 28 -9.04 -46.18 -4.79
CA VAL A 28 -8.13 -47.33 -4.90
C VAL A 28 -6.91 -47.13 -3.98
N LEU A 29 -6.81 -48.01 -2.98
CA LEU A 29 -5.63 -48.19 -2.12
C LEU A 29 -4.52 -48.96 -2.86
N GLN A 30 -3.25 -48.64 -2.57
CA GLN A 30 -2.21 -49.68 -2.45
C GLN A 30 -0.97 -49.24 -1.65
N SER A 31 -0.37 -50.25 -1.02
CA SER A 31 0.45 -50.26 0.19
C SER A 31 1.97 -50.29 -0.03
N SER A 32 2.72 -49.76 0.93
CA SER A 32 4.19 -49.76 1.07
C SER A 32 4.76 -51.00 1.78
N PRO A 33 6.08 -51.29 1.63
CA PRO A 33 6.90 -51.79 2.75
C PRO A 33 8.38 -51.23 2.70
N PRO A 34 9.32 -51.62 3.59
CA PRO A 34 9.71 -50.91 4.81
C PRO A 34 11.16 -50.38 4.81
N GLN A 35 11.46 -49.65 5.89
CA GLN A 35 12.59 -48.73 6.16
C GLN A 35 13.94 -49.41 6.47
N TYR A 36 15.04 -48.69 6.19
CA TYR A 36 16.26 -48.73 7.00
C TYR A 36 16.68 -47.29 7.32
N ALA A 37 16.85 -47.03 8.62
CA ALA A 37 17.01 -45.71 9.22
C ALA A 37 18.42 -45.12 9.05
N ALA A 38 18.47 -43.89 8.54
CA ALA A 38 19.55 -42.93 8.76
C ALA A 38 18.92 -41.69 9.42
N SER A 39 19.54 -41.15 10.48
CA SER A 39 19.09 -39.90 11.10
C SER A 39 19.10 -38.77 10.05
N PRO A 40 17.99 -38.06 9.81
CA PRO A 40 17.96 -37.04 8.78
C PRO A 40 18.74 -35.80 9.25
N PRO A 41 19.49 -35.13 8.35
CA PRO A 41 19.84 -33.74 8.56
C PRO A 41 18.53 -32.91 8.65
N LEU A 42 18.52 -31.84 9.44
CA LEU A 42 17.43 -30.87 9.44
C LEU A 42 17.19 -30.42 7.99
N ALA A 43 16.06 -30.83 7.42
CA ALA A 43 15.63 -30.34 6.12
C ALA A 43 15.35 -28.84 6.21
N PRO A 44 15.58 -28.05 5.16
CA PRO A 44 14.96 -26.74 5.05
C PRO A 44 13.45 -26.95 5.17
N LEU A 45 12.75 -26.15 5.99
CA LEU A 45 11.30 -26.12 5.97
C LEU A 45 10.89 -25.88 4.50
N ALA A 46 10.17 -26.81 3.88
CA ALA A 46 9.58 -26.54 2.58
C ALA A 46 8.60 -25.37 2.79
N ALA A 47 8.88 -24.24 2.14
CA ALA A 47 8.02 -23.07 2.17
C ALA A 47 6.71 -23.42 1.46
N GLY A 48 5.61 -23.48 2.20
CA GLY A 48 4.31 -23.95 1.69
C GLY A 48 3.14 -23.80 2.67
N GLY A 49 3.36 -23.21 3.84
CA GLY A 49 2.38 -23.07 4.91
C GLY A 49 2.37 -24.26 5.88
N SER A 50 1.86 -24.03 7.09
CA SER A 50 1.73 -25.06 8.14
C SER A 50 0.33 -25.64 8.15
N ASP A 51 0.19 -26.95 8.31
CA ASP A 51 -1.11 -27.64 8.41
C ASP A 51 -1.90 -27.27 9.70
N ASP A 52 -1.22 -26.70 10.69
CA ASP A 52 -1.82 -26.23 11.94
C ASP A 52 -1.53 -24.74 12.18
N CYS A 53 -2.57 -23.98 12.54
CA CYS A 53 -2.49 -22.57 12.92
C CYS A 53 -1.53 -22.31 14.09
N ALA A 54 -1.34 -23.28 14.99
CA ALA A 54 -0.46 -23.14 16.15
C ALA A 54 1.03 -23.04 15.74
N THR A 55 1.36 -23.53 14.55
CA THR A 55 2.71 -23.50 13.97
C THR A 55 2.75 -22.77 12.64
N ALA A 56 1.82 -21.82 12.43
CA ALA A 56 1.70 -21.03 11.22
C ALA A 56 3.06 -20.50 10.73
N GLN A 57 3.32 -20.62 9.42
CA GLN A 57 4.59 -20.22 8.83
C GLN A 57 4.75 -18.70 8.94
N PRO A 58 5.82 -18.18 9.58
CA PRO A 58 6.02 -16.75 9.68
C PRO A 58 6.43 -16.18 8.32
N ILE A 59 5.72 -15.14 7.89
CA ILE A 59 6.01 -14.34 6.69
C ILE A 59 5.80 -12.86 7.04
N ALA A 60 6.32 -11.95 6.22
CA ALA A 60 6.20 -10.52 6.47
C ALA A 60 6.23 -9.72 5.18
N GLY A 61 5.57 -8.56 5.23
CA GLY A 61 5.55 -7.58 4.16
C GLY A 61 4.73 -7.99 2.93
N ALA A 62 4.69 -7.08 1.96
CA ALA A 62 3.99 -7.32 0.71
C ALA A 62 4.79 -8.27 -0.20
N GLY A 63 4.10 -9.11 -0.98
CA GLY A 63 4.73 -9.98 -1.95
C GLY A 63 3.93 -11.23 -2.28
N PHE A 64 4.54 -12.07 -3.12
CA PHE A 64 4.04 -13.41 -3.42
C PHE A 64 4.69 -14.43 -2.50
N PHE A 65 3.88 -15.33 -1.95
CA PHE A 65 4.31 -16.38 -1.04
C PHE A 65 3.81 -17.72 -1.55
N ALA A 66 4.71 -18.70 -1.62
CA ALA A 66 4.36 -20.05 -2.01
C ALA A 66 3.50 -20.74 -0.95
N PHE A 67 2.48 -21.48 -1.40
CA PHE A 67 1.69 -22.39 -0.58
C PHE A 67 1.64 -23.79 -1.23
N ASP A 68 1.52 -24.81 -0.39
CA ASP A 68 1.27 -26.20 -0.81
C ASP A 68 0.29 -26.83 0.16
N ASN A 69 -0.96 -26.98 -0.27
CA ASN A 69 -2.00 -27.66 0.48
C ASN A 69 -2.37 -29.03 -0.11
N SER A 70 -1.52 -29.61 -0.95
CA SER A 70 -1.77 -30.91 -1.59
C SER A 70 -1.87 -32.07 -0.60
N ALA A 71 -1.20 -31.96 0.55
CA ALA A 71 -1.20 -32.94 1.62
C ALA A 71 -1.79 -32.40 2.94
N ALA A 72 -2.37 -31.20 2.91
CA ALA A 72 -2.96 -30.57 4.08
C ALA A 72 -4.22 -31.31 4.52
N THR A 73 -4.46 -31.34 5.83
CA THR A 73 -5.73 -31.74 6.41
C THR A 73 -6.67 -30.54 6.51
N THR A 74 -7.95 -30.77 6.80
CA THR A 74 -8.83 -29.67 7.23
C THR A 74 -8.68 -29.53 8.73
N SER A 75 -7.94 -28.51 9.17
CA SER A 75 -7.68 -28.21 10.56
C SER A 75 -8.99 -27.91 11.31
N THR A 76 -9.01 -28.00 12.64
CA THR A 76 -10.23 -27.68 13.40
C THR A 76 -10.49 -26.17 13.54
N ALA A 77 -9.49 -25.34 13.27
CA ALA A 77 -9.56 -23.90 13.50
C ALA A 77 -10.13 -23.18 12.27
N GLY A 78 -10.88 -22.10 12.49
CA GLY A 78 -11.42 -21.29 11.39
C GLY A 78 -12.56 -21.94 10.58
N GLN A 79 -13.00 -23.15 10.90
CA GLN A 79 -13.94 -23.92 10.07
C GLN A 79 -15.43 -23.59 10.25
N ALA A 80 -15.74 -22.73 11.21
CA ALA A 80 -17.12 -22.41 11.59
C ALA A 80 -17.38 -20.89 11.60
N GLU A 81 -16.58 -20.13 10.86
CA GLU A 81 -16.69 -18.68 10.82
C GLU A 81 -17.91 -18.25 9.98
N PRO A 82 -18.87 -17.49 10.54
CA PRO A 82 -20.11 -17.15 9.82
C PRO A 82 -19.91 -16.28 8.58
N LEU A 83 -18.87 -15.43 8.57
CA LEU A 83 -18.52 -14.63 7.40
C LEU A 83 -17.85 -15.47 6.32
N CYS A 84 -17.54 -16.75 6.59
CA CYS A 84 -17.00 -17.67 5.61
C CYS A 84 -18.07 -18.51 4.87
N ASP A 85 -19.37 -18.15 4.93
CA ASP A 85 -20.44 -18.93 4.30
C ASP A 85 -20.59 -18.62 2.81
N TRP A 86 -20.01 -19.46 1.94
CA TRP A 86 -20.31 -19.48 0.51
C TRP A 86 -20.94 -20.81 0.11
N ALA A 87 -22.08 -20.72 -0.57
CA ALA A 87 -22.86 -21.87 -1.01
C ALA A 87 -23.14 -22.89 0.12
N SER A 88 -23.36 -22.42 1.35
CA SER A 88 -23.59 -23.26 2.55
C SER A 88 -22.37 -24.07 3.00
N SER A 89 -21.18 -23.66 2.57
CA SER A 89 -19.90 -24.16 3.07
C SER A 89 -19.21 -23.09 3.90
N LEU A 90 -19.04 -23.37 5.20
CA LEU A 90 -18.28 -22.51 6.12
C LEU A 90 -16.79 -22.85 6.13
N ALA A 91 -16.47 -24.12 5.89
CA ALA A 91 -15.11 -24.63 6.01
C ALA A 91 -14.19 -24.04 4.95
N VAL A 92 -12.92 -23.86 5.33
CA VAL A 92 -11.77 -23.66 4.47
C VAL A 92 -11.01 -24.99 4.53
N GLU A 93 -11.28 -25.89 3.59
CA GLU A 93 -10.77 -27.27 3.60
C GLU A 93 -9.30 -27.32 3.15
N ASN A 94 -8.58 -28.39 3.51
CA ASN A 94 -7.17 -28.60 3.16
C ASN A 94 -6.35 -27.32 3.38
N ASP A 95 -6.35 -26.81 4.60
CA ASP A 95 -5.87 -25.47 4.91
C ASP A 95 -4.43 -25.45 5.39
N VAL A 96 -3.69 -24.47 4.91
CA VAL A 96 -2.36 -24.14 5.41
C VAL A 96 -2.34 -22.72 5.96
N TRP A 97 -1.51 -22.52 6.97
CA TRP A 97 -1.53 -21.34 7.82
C TRP A 97 -0.22 -20.57 7.77
N PHE A 98 -0.36 -19.25 7.72
CA PHE A 98 0.72 -18.28 7.74
C PHE A 98 0.49 -17.22 8.82
N ALA A 99 1.55 -16.85 9.53
CA ALA A 99 1.56 -15.71 10.44
C ALA A 99 2.21 -14.53 9.71
N TRP A 100 1.40 -13.65 9.14
CA TRP A 100 1.83 -12.54 8.30
C TRP A 100 1.96 -11.25 9.09
N THR A 101 3.15 -10.65 9.09
CA THR A 101 3.38 -9.35 9.74
C THR A 101 3.31 -8.21 8.73
N ALA A 102 2.39 -7.28 8.95
CA ALA A 102 2.16 -6.15 8.06
C ALA A 102 3.35 -5.18 8.02
N ASN A 103 3.73 -4.73 6.81
CA ASN A 103 4.76 -3.70 6.57
C ASN A 103 4.17 -2.30 6.33
N SER A 104 2.85 -2.15 6.33
CA SER A 104 2.11 -0.90 6.14
C SER A 104 0.85 -0.88 7.02
N THR A 105 0.28 0.30 7.20
CA THR A 105 -1.08 0.47 7.73
C THR A 105 -1.99 0.87 6.58
N GLY A 106 -3.05 0.12 6.33
CA GLY A 106 -3.91 0.35 5.17
C GLY A 106 -4.64 -0.91 4.71
N ALA A 107 -5.26 -0.79 3.55
CA ALA A 107 -5.99 -1.87 2.91
C ALA A 107 -5.02 -2.89 2.32
N VAL A 108 -5.15 -4.15 2.69
CA VAL A 108 -4.30 -5.23 2.20
C VAL A 108 -5.15 -6.19 1.39
N THR A 109 -4.77 -6.40 0.13
CA THR A 109 -5.27 -7.50 -0.67
C THR A 109 -4.54 -8.77 -0.30
N PHE A 110 -5.31 -9.82 -0.08
CA PHE A 110 -4.83 -11.19 0.03
C PHE A 110 -5.54 -12.03 -1.04
N ALA A 111 -4.78 -12.51 -2.02
CA ALA A 111 -5.35 -13.12 -3.22
C ALA A 111 -4.52 -14.29 -3.77
N THR A 112 -5.21 -15.26 -4.35
CA THR A 112 -4.62 -16.38 -5.11
C THR A 112 -4.87 -16.25 -6.61
N CYS A 113 -5.57 -15.19 -7.02
CA CYS A 113 -5.92 -14.90 -8.41
C CYS A 113 -4.72 -14.97 -9.35
N SER A 114 -4.86 -15.76 -10.43
CA SER A 114 -3.83 -15.96 -11.47
C SER A 114 -2.50 -16.58 -10.99
N SER A 115 -2.40 -16.98 -9.72
CA SER A 115 -1.19 -17.56 -9.11
C SER A 115 -1.34 -19.03 -8.75
N THR A 116 -2.50 -19.62 -9.03
CA THR A 116 -2.78 -21.05 -8.84
C THR A 116 -3.94 -21.52 -9.74
N LEU A 117 -4.08 -22.84 -9.85
CA LEU A 117 -5.25 -23.49 -10.45
C LEU A 117 -6.14 -24.18 -9.40
N VAL A 118 -5.75 -24.10 -8.12
CA VAL A 118 -6.55 -24.61 -7.01
C VAL A 118 -7.84 -23.80 -6.92
N ASP A 119 -8.93 -24.49 -6.61
CA ASP A 119 -10.21 -23.89 -6.23
C ASP A 119 -10.08 -23.47 -4.76
N THR A 120 -9.68 -22.21 -4.55
CA THR A 120 -9.17 -21.75 -3.26
C THR A 120 -10.27 -21.14 -2.41
N LYS A 121 -10.04 -21.14 -1.10
CA LYS A 121 -10.80 -20.34 -0.15
C LYS A 121 -9.84 -19.71 0.85
N LEU A 122 -9.97 -18.41 1.07
CA LEU A 122 -9.07 -17.60 1.88
C LEU A 122 -9.80 -17.03 3.09
N ALA A 123 -9.11 -16.99 4.23
CA ALA A 123 -9.58 -16.29 5.43
C ALA A 123 -8.42 -15.57 6.13
N VAL A 124 -8.72 -14.42 6.74
CA VAL A 124 -7.73 -13.63 7.50
C VAL A 124 -8.27 -13.27 8.88
N TYR A 125 -7.41 -13.38 9.90
CA TYR A 125 -7.78 -13.22 11.31
C TYR A 125 -6.93 -12.17 12.02
N ALA A 126 -7.57 -11.38 12.88
CA ALA A 126 -6.98 -10.34 13.74
C ALA A 126 -6.21 -10.90 14.95
N ALA A 127 -5.43 -11.97 14.77
CA ALA A 127 -4.68 -12.60 15.84
C ALA A 127 -3.41 -13.29 15.32
N ALA A 128 -2.39 -13.39 16.18
CA ALA A 128 -1.19 -14.19 15.92
C ALA A 128 -1.31 -15.64 16.43
N SER A 129 -2.43 -16.00 17.05
CA SER A 129 -2.74 -17.34 17.54
C SER A 129 -3.92 -17.93 16.77
N CYS A 130 -4.13 -19.24 16.89
CA CYS A 130 -5.27 -19.92 16.29
C CYS A 130 -6.61 -19.19 16.51
N PRO A 131 -7.46 -19.10 15.48
CA PRO A 131 -8.73 -18.37 15.51
C PRO A 131 -9.61 -18.72 16.71
N GLY A 132 -10.15 -17.67 17.33
CA GLY A 132 -11.25 -17.75 18.29
C GLY A 132 -12.48 -16.99 17.78
N PRO A 133 -13.63 -17.10 18.45
CA PRO A 133 -14.85 -16.40 18.05
C PRO A 133 -14.63 -14.89 17.88
N GLY A 134 -15.01 -14.35 16.72
CA GLY A 134 -14.92 -12.91 16.41
C GLY A 134 -13.53 -12.43 15.99
N THR A 135 -12.60 -13.33 15.69
CA THR A 135 -11.26 -12.97 15.19
C THR A 135 -11.17 -12.86 13.67
N LEU A 136 -12.12 -13.43 12.94
CA LEU A 136 -12.16 -13.32 11.47
C LEU A 136 -12.39 -11.87 11.04
N LEU A 137 -11.54 -11.39 10.14
CA LEU A 137 -11.63 -10.06 9.53
C LEU A 137 -12.33 -10.12 8.17
N ALA A 138 -11.91 -11.03 7.31
CA ALA A 138 -12.43 -11.20 5.97
C ALA A 138 -12.21 -12.63 5.50
N CYS A 139 -13.04 -13.06 4.55
CA CYS A 139 -12.96 -14.38 3.94
C CYS A 139 -13.50 -14.29 2.51
N ASN A 140 -13.00 -15.09 1.59
CA ASN A 140 -13.56 -15.22 0.25
C ASN A 140 -13.23 -16.60 -0.36
N ASP A 141 -14.11 -17.09 -1.22
CA ASP A 141 -14.02 -18.32 -1.99
C ASP A 141 -13.69 -18.00 -3.46
N ASP A 142 -14.57 -17.28 -4.16
CA ASP A 142 -14.43 -16.99 -5.57
C ASP A 142 -14.40 -15.47 -5.83
N ALA A 143 -13.35 -15.02 -6.53
CA ALA A 143 -13.23 -13.64 -7.03
C ALA A 143 -12.86 -13.60 -8.52
N CYS A 144 -12.06 -14.55 -9.00
CA CYS A 144 -11.45 -14.53 -10.34
C CYS A 144 -11.54 -15.93 -10.96
N ALA A 145 -12.77 -16.37 -11.23
CA ALA A 145 -13.16 -17.77 -11.42
C ALA A 145 -13.09 -18.55 -10.10
N LEU A 146 -12.30 -19.62 -10.02
CA LEU A 146 -12.22 -20.50 -8.84
C LEU A 146 -11.15 -20.07 -7.82
N GLN A 147 -10.50 -18.93 -8.03
CA GLN A 147 -9.51 -18.40 -7.09
C GLN A 147 -10.11 -17.23 -6.31
N SER A 148 -9.59 -17.01 -5.10
CA SER A 148 -10.13 -16.04 -4.15
C SER A 148 -9.29 -14.77 -4.08
N SER A 149 -9.94 -13.68 -3.70
CA SER A 149 -9.31 -12.41 -3.36
C SER A 149 -10.13 -11.73 -2.26
N LEU A 150 -9.49 -11.22 -1.23
CA LEU A 150 -10.15 -10.46 -0.18
C LEU A 150 -9.32 -9.23 0.18
N VAL A 151 -9.97 -8.25 0.81
CA VAL A 151 -9.32 -7.05 1.32
C VAL A 151 -9.61 -6.92 2.81
N PHE A 152 -8.61 -6.55 3.60
CA PHE A 152 -8.75 -6.26 5.03
C PHE A 152 -7.85 -5.12 5.45
N ASP A 153 -8.21 -4.40 6.51
CA ASP A 153 -7.37 -3.33 7.05
C ASP A 153 -6.27 -3.90 7.95
N ALA A 154 -5.03 -3.65 7.58
CA ALA A 154 -3.85 -3.99 8.37
C ALA A 154 -3.30 -2.76 9.11
N SER A 155 -2.67 -3.02 10.25
CA SER A 155 -1.89 -2.03 11.00
C SER A 155 -0.41 -2.42 10.98
N LEU A 156 0.46 -1.46 10.70
CA LEU A 156 1.90 -1.63 10.62
C LEU A 156 2.45 -2.42 11.82
N GLY A 157 3.21 -3.48 11.54
CA GLY A 157 3.84 -4.32 12.55
C GLY A 157 2.90 -5.29 13.28
N THR A 158 1.60 -5.26 13.00
CA THR A 158 0.65 -6.26 13.53
C THR A 158 0.78 -7.55 12.74
N THR A 159 0.77 -8.67 13.47
CA THR A 159 0.72 -10.01 12.87
C THR A 159 -0.72 -10.48 12.76
N TYR A 160 -1.10 -10.86 11.55
CA TYR A 160 -2.38 -11.46 11.18
C TYR A 160 -2.17 -12.93 10.84
N LEU A 161 -3.20 -13.74 11.04
CA LEU A 161 -3.17 -15.13 10.61
C LEU A 161 -3.87 -15.24 9.26
N LEU A 162 -3.19 -15.80 8.27
CA LEU A 162 -3.73 -16.08 6.94
C LEU A 162 -3.98 -17.58 6.83
N GLN A 163 -5.18 -17.94 6.39
CA GLN A 163 -5.58 -19.30 6.09
C GLN A 163 -5.77 -19.41 4.58
N VAL A 164 -5.02 -20.31 3.95
CA VAL A 164 -5.14 -20.65 2.53
C VAL A 164 -5.61 -22.09 2.45
N GLY A 165 -6.82 -22.32 1.95
CA GLY A 165 -7.33 -23.66 1.71
C GLY A 165 -8.11 -23.75 0.42
N THR A 166 -9.02 -24.70 0.35
CA THR A 166 -9.88 -24.98 -0.78
C THR A 166 -11.34 -24.79 -0.44
N PHE A 167 -12.16 -24.55 -1.47
CA PHE A 167 -13.60 -24.75 -1.35
C PHE A 167 -13.93 -26.21 -0.98
N ALA A 168 -15.14 -26.44 -0.47
CA ALA A 168 -15.56 -27.75 0.00
C ALA A 168 -15.52 -28.81 -1.12
N GLY A 169 -14.74 -29.87 -0.89
CA GLY A 169 -14.58 -30.99 -1.82
C GLY A 169 -13.62 -30.74 -2.99
N ALA A 170 -13.01 -29.55 -3.09
CA ALA A 170 -11.96 -29.28 -4.06
C ALA A 170 -10.66 -30.00 -3.69
N THR A 171 -9.80 -30.23 -4.69
CA THR A 171 -8.50 -30.89 -4.49
C THR A 171 -7.43 -29.84 -4.21
N GLY A 172 -6.66 -30.04 -3.13
CA GLY A 172 -5.49 -29.20 -2.83
C GLY A 172 -4.38 -29.30 -3.86
N GLY A 173 -3.45 -28.37 -3.83
CA GLY A 173 -2.33 -28.27 -4.77
C GLY A 173 -1.29 -27.25 -4.32
N THR A 174 -0.41 -26.89 -5.25
CA THR A 174 0.65 -25.89 -5.03
C THR A 174 0.32 -24.61 -5.78
N GLY A 175 0.75 -23.48 -5.25
CA GLY A 175 0.70 -22.20 -5.95
C GLY A 175 1.37 -21.09 -5.16
N GLU A 176 1.07 -19.85 -5.53
CA GLU A 176 1.43 -18.68 -4.74
C GLU A 176 0.15 -17.92 -4.36
N PHE A 177 0.22 -17.16 -3.27
CA PHE A 177 -0.73 -16.10 -2.98
C PHE A 177 0.02 -14.77 -2.90
N PHE A 178 -0.63 -13.70 -3.34
CA PHE A 178 -0.23 -12.33 -3.09
C PHE A 178 -0.81 -11.87 -1.76
N VAL A 179 0.01 -11.25 -0.91
CA VAL A 179 -0.48 -10.41 0.18
C VAL A 179 0.26 -9.08 0.11
N GLY A 180 -0.46 -7.96 0.12
CA GLY A 180 0.14 -6.64 0.01
C GLY A 180 -0.93 -5.59 -0.27
N GLU A 181 -0.52 -4.33 -0.41
CA GLU A 181 -1.39 -3.31 -0.97
C GLU A 181 -1.92 -3.82 -2.33
N PRO A 182 -3.21 -3.62 -2.68
CA PRO A 182 -3.81 -4.12 -3.91
C PRO A 182 -2.92 -3.88 -5.15
N ALA A 183 -2.18 -4.89 -5.61
CA ALA A 183 -1.25 -4.76 -6.72
C ALA A 183 -1.95 -5.13 -8.04
N GLY A 184 -1.87 -4.22 -9.03
CA GLY A 184 -2.52 -4.38 -10.34
C GLY A 184 -3.75 -3.50 -10.54
N PHE A 185 -4.21 -2.87 -9.46
CA PHE A 185 -5.13 -1.76 -9.50
C PHE A 185 -4.32 -0.46 -9.44
N PRO A 186 -4.62 0.57 -10.25
CA PRO A 186 -4.04 1.89 -10.04
C PRO A 186 -4.23 2.35 -8.59
N CYS A 187 -3.28 3.11 -8.08
CA CYS A 187 -3.35 3.67 -6.74
C CYS A 187 -4.64 4.44 -6.51
N GLY A 188 -5.33 4.14 -5.40
CA GLY A 188 -6.67 4.66 -5.13
C GLY A 188 -7.82 3.82 -5.70
N ALA A 189 -7.55 2.78 -6.49
CA ALA A 189 -8.58 1.87 -7.03
C ALA A 189 -8.94 0.77 -6.03
N ALA A 190 -9.46 1.20 -4.89
CA ALA A 190 -10.20 0.30 -4.02
C ALA A 190 -11.62 0.04 -4.56
N ASP A 191 -12.02 0.77 -5.60
CA ASP A 191 -13.30 0.61 -6.30
C ASP A 191 -13.30 -0.61 -7.24
N ASP A 192 -14.41 -1.32 -7.34
CA ASP A 192 -14.55 -2.49 -8.24
C ASP A 192 -14.80 -2.11 -9.71
N GLY A 193 -14.93 -0.81 -9.96
CA GLY A 193 -15.14 -0.22 -11.27
C GLY A 193 -16.60 0.07 -11.59
N ASP A 194 -17.54 -0.29 -10.72
CA ASP A 194 -18.96 0.04 -10.86
C ASP A 194 -19.37 1.08 -9.80
N SER A 195 -20.32 1.97 -10.12
CA SER A 195 -20.80 2.98 -9.16
C SER A 195 -22.23 2.72 -8.68
N GLU A 196 -22.44 2.72 -7.36
CA GLU A 196 -23.79 2.66 -6.77
C GLU A 196 -24.48 4.03 -6.77
N THR A 197 -23.69 5.11 -6.71
CA THR A 197 -24.23 6.47 -6.62
C THR A 197 -23.29 7.49 -7.24
N SER A 198 -23.75 8.73 -7.31
CA SER A 198 -22.92 9.87 -7.65
C SER A 198 -23.30 11.11 -6.85
N LEU A 199 -22.33 12.00 -6.67
CA LEU A 199 -22.43 13.19 -5.83
C LEU A 199 -22.17 14.48 -6.63
N GLY A 200 -22.87 15.53 -6.23
CA GLY A 200 -22.72 16.88 -6.79
C GLY A 200 -23.10 17.97 -5.80
N LEU A 201 -22.80 19.22 -6.15
CA LEU A 201 -23.23 20.40 -5.40
C LEU A 201 -24.68 20.77 -5.73
N THR A 202 -25.50 21.02 -4.71
CA THR A 202 -26.92 21.37 -4.88
C THR A 202 -27.17 22.54 -5.84
N PHE A 203 -26.28 23.54 -5.81
CA PHE A 203 -26.41 24.76 -6.62
C PHE A 203 -25.45 24.80 -7.82
N GLY A 204 -24.84 23.67 -8.19
CA GLY A 204 -23.78 23.64 -9.20
C GLY A 204 -22.53 24.42 -8.76
N GLY A 205 -21.59 24.55 -9.69
CA GLY A 205 -20.26 25.09 -9.44
C GLY A 205 -19.19 24.08 -9.81
N GLU A 206 -18.07 24.09 -9.10
CA GLU A 206 -16.95 23.18 -9.29
C GLU A 206 -16.80 22.28 -8.07
N ILE A 207 -16.91 20.97 -8.27
CA ILE A 207 -16.76 19.96 -7.22
C ILE A 207 -15.48 19.17 -7.47
N LEU A 208 -14.78 18.81 -6.39
CA LEU A 208 -13.50 18.15 -6.41
C LEU A 208 -13.58 16.83 -5.63
N ALA A 209 -13.28 15.73 -6.32
CA ALA A 209 -12.90 14.46 -5.70
C ALA A 209 -11.38 14.48 -5.47
N LEU A 210 -10.92 14.07 -4.29
CA LEU A 210 -9.50 13.83 -4.02
C LEU A 210 -9.32 12.45 -3.39
N VAL A 211 -8.22 11.80 -3.74
CA VAL A 211 -7.77 10.54 -3.16
C VAL A 211 -6.34 10.72 -2.66
N TYR A 212 -6.08 10.30 -1.43
CA TYR A 212 -4.73 10.21 -0.88
C TYR A 212 -4.00 9.00 -1.48
N ILE A 213 -2.81 9.23 -2.02
CA ILE A 213 -1.97 8.22 -2.66
C ILE A 213 -0.61 8.13 -1.97
N ASP A 214 -0.30 6.91 -1.53
CA ASP A 214 0.94 6.52 -0.85
C ASP A 214 1.51 5.22 -1.42
N CYS A 215 1.10 4.86 -2.64
CA CYS A 215 1.53 3.65 -3.33
C CYS A 215 2.19 3.92 -4.70
N LEU A 216 2.45 5.19 -5.08
CA LEU A 216 3.21 5.57 -6.29
C LEU A 216 4.41 6.46 -5.96
N GLU A 217 5.55 6.20 -6.61
CA GLU A 217 6.74 7.08 -6.54
C GLU A 217 6.77 8.09 -7.69
N SER A 218 6.04 7.78 -8.77
CA SER A 218 5.79 8.71 -9.86
C SER A 218 4.39 8.51 -10.41
N LEU A 219 3.80 9.58 -10.94
CA LEU A 219 2.49 9.59 -11.57
C LEU A 219 2.64 9.75 -13.09
N ASP A 220 2.05 8.81 -13.83
CA ASP A 220 2.01 8.80 -15.29
C ASP A 220 0.65 9.25 -15.83
N ALA A 221 -0.44 8.85 -15.17
CA ALA A 221 -1.80 9.21 -15.56
C ALA A 221 -2.78 9.22 -14.40
N VAL A 222 -3.92 9.88 -14.60
CA VAL A 222 -5.08 9.86 -13.70
C VAL A 222 -6.27 9.35 -14.48
N GLU A 223 -6.99 8.37 -13.93
CA GLU A 223 -8.17 7.79 -14.54
C GLU A 223 -9.40 8.12 -13.70
N VAL A 224 -10.50 8.52 -14.34
CA VAL A 224 -11.73 8.87 -13.64
C VAL A 224 -12.97 8.50 -14.46
N ALA A 225 -14.02 8.05 -13.78
CA ALA A 225 -15.36 7.91 -14.34
C ALA A 225 -16.29 9.02 -13.78
N PHE A 226 -17.21 9.49 -14.60
CA PHE A 226 -18.16 10.55 -14.22
C PHE A 226 -19.61 10.09 -14.37
N GLY A 227 -20.45 10.51 -13.42
CA GLY A 227 -21.83 10.08 -13.34
C GLY A 227 -21.97 8.59 -13.04
N SER A 228 -23.20 8.10 -12.93
CA SER A 228 -23.45 6.69 -12.57
C SER A 228 -24.53 6.09 -13.46
N PRO A 229 -24.34 4.87 -14.00
CA PRO A 229 -25.40 4.13 -14.69
C PRO A 229 -26.62 3.87 -13.80
N ALA A 230 -26.46 3.85 -12.47
CA ALA A 230 -27.56 3.72 -11.53
C ALA A 230 -28.49 4.95 -11.54
N SER A 231 -27.99 6.11 -11.99
CA SER A 231 -28.74 7.35 -12.13
C SER A 231 -28.27 8.21 -13.31
N PRO A 232 -28.62 7.82 -14.54
CA PRO A 232 -28.14 8.48 -15.74
C PRO A 232 -28.70 9.89 -15.92
N GLY A 233 -27.95 10.73 -16.64
CA GLY A 233 -28.18 12.17 -16.75
C GLY A 233 -27.50 12.96 -15.63
N GLY A 234 -26.53 12.34 -14.93
CA GLY A 234 -25.85 12.92 -13.78
C GLY A 234 -24.87 14.04 -14.14
N ILE A 235 -24.41 14.14 -15.39
CA ILE A 235 -23.51 15.20 -15.84
C ILE A 235 -23.56 15.40 -17.36
N SER A 236 -23.40 16.65 -17.79
CA SER A 236 -23.38 17.01 -19.21
C SER A 236 -22.06 16.63 -19.90
N LEU A 237 -22.15 16.07 -21.11
CA LEU A 237 -20.99 15.82 -21.97
C LEU A 237 -20.23 17.13 -22.26
N GLY A 238 -18.91 17.10 -22.11
CA GLY A 238 -18.04 18.26 -22.35
C GLY A 238 -17.97 19.26 -21.20
N SER A 239 -18.58 18.95 -20.05
CA SER A 239 -18.38 19.73 -18.82
C SER A 239 -16.87 19.89 -18.52
N PRO A 240 -16.39 21.11 -18.21
CA PRO A 240 -14.97 21.34 -17.92
C PRO A 240 -14.44 20.48 -16.80
N VAL A 241 -13.25 19.89 -17.00
CA VAL A 241 -12.56 19.04 -16.03
C VAL A 241 -11.12 19.53 -15.86
N GLN A 242 -10.64 19.55 -14.62
CA GLN A 242 -9.27 19.83 -14.26
C GLN A 242 -8.73 18.73 -13.35
N VAL A 243 -7.57 18.17 -13.69
CA VAL A 243 -6.82 17.27 -12.81
C VAL A 243 -5.82 18.09 -12.02
N ALA A 244 -5.63 17.77 -10.75
CA ALA A 244 -4.65 18.42 -9.90
C ALA A 244 -3.95 17.43 -8.98
N VAL A 245 -2.71 17.76 -8.62
CA VAL A 245 -1.83 16.92 -7.80
C VAL A 245 -1.24 17.80 -6.70
N TRP A 246 -1.24 17.30 -5.48
CA TRP A 246 -0.71 17.99 -4.30
C TRP A 246 0.28 17.10 -3.54
N ASP A 247 1.24 17.76 -2.91
CA ASP A 247 2.08 17.19 -1.86
C ASP A 247 1.34 17.29 -0.52
N ASP A 248 1.51 16.30 0.36
CA ASP A 248 1.07 16.35 1.75
C ASP A 248 2.29 16.70 2.63
N PRO A 249 2.49 17.97 2.99
CA PRO A 249 3.74 18.41 3.63
C PRO A 249 3.91 17.87 5.05
N THR A 250 2.81 17.51 5.73
CA THR A 250 2.82 17.00 7.10
C THR A 250 2.67 15.49 7.16
N ASN A 251 2.31 14.87 6.03
CA ASN A 251 2.13 13.43 5.86
C ASN A 251 1.11 12.86 6.86
N ASP A 252 0.02 13.60 7.07
CA ASP A 252 -1.08 13.25 7.98
C ASP A 252 -2.34 12.76 7.26
N ALA A 253 -2.30 12.71 5.92
CA ALA A 253 -3.40 12.33 5.04
C ALA A 253 -4.64 13.24 5.15
N ASP A 254 -4.47 14.48 5.63
CA ASP A 254 -5.47 15.55 5.59
C ASP A 254 -5.12 16.58 4.49
N PRO A 255 -5.96 16.76 3.45
CA PRO A 255 -5.66 17.68 2.36
C PRO A 255 -5.84 19.17 2.74
N THR A 256 -6.15 19.50 3.99
CA THR A 256 -6.37 20.88 4.44
C THR A 256 -5.13 21.76 4.28
N ASP A 257 -3.93 21.20 4.44
CA ASP A 257 -2.65 21.90 4.26
C ASP A 257 -1.87 21.46 3.02
N ALA A 258 -2.50 20.63 2.16
CA ALA A 258 -1.87 20.09 0.96
C ALA A 258 -1.36 21.19 0.03
N GLN A 259 -0.12 21.03 -0.42
CA GLN A 259 0.55 22.00 -1.28
C GLN A 259 0.37 21.63 -2.75
N LEU A 260 -0.27 22.50 -3.52
CA LEU A 260 -0.49 22.26 -4.96
C LEU A 260 0.84 22.13 -5.70
N LEU A 261 1.04 20.97 -6.33
CA LEU A 261 2.17 20.72 -7.21
C LEU A 261 1.82 21.17 -8.62
N HIS A 262 0.82 20.54 -9.24
CA HIS A 262 0.49 20.72 -10.66
C HIS A 262 -1.01 20.72 -10.91
N THR A 263 -1.42 21.36 -12.01
CA THR A 263 -2.78 21.28 -12.54
C THR A 263 -2.77 21.06 -14.05
N PHE A 264 -3.68 20.23 -14.53
CA PHE A 264 -3.82 19.86 -15.93
C PHE A 264 -5.27 20.11 -16.38
N GLN A 265 -5.45 20.87 -17.44
CA GLN A 265 -6.76 21.11 -18.03
C GLN A 265 -7.11 19.97 -18.98
N VAL A 266 -8.30 19.40 -18.87
CA VAL A 266 -8.75 18.33 -19.77
C VAL A 266 -9.45 18.97 -20.98
N PRO A 267 -8.84 18.94 -22.18
CA PRO A 267 -9.36 19.72 -23.32
C PRO A 267 -10.73 19.26 -23.81
N GLN A 268 -11.09 17.99 -23.59
CA GLN A 268 -12.36 17.40 -24.00
C GLN A 268 -13.45 17.50 -22.92
N GLY A 269 -13.09 17.89 -21.69
CA GLY A 269 -13.98 17.80 -20.53
C GLY A 269 -14.44 16.37 -20.23
N VAL A 270 -15.63 16.25 -19.65
CA VAL A 270 -16.30 14.97 -19.37
C VAL A 270 -16.62 14.24 -20.68
N VAL A 271 -16.22 12.98 -20.77
CA VAL A 271 -16.57 12.05 -21.86
C VAL A 271 -17.19 10.79 -21.29
N ASN A 272 -18.10 10.14 -22.05
CA ASN A 272 -18.76 8.90 -21.67
C ASN A 272 -19.42 8.87 -20.26
N PRO A 273 -20.17 9.91 -19.86
CA PRO A 273 -20.76 9.92 -18.53
C PRO A 273 -21.81 8.82 -18.34
N ASP A 274 -22.01 8.41 -17.08
CA ASP A 274 -23.01 7.43 -16.65
C ASP A 274 -22.82 6.01 -17.23
N LEU A 275 -21.58 5.64 -17.55
CA LEU A 275 -21.22 4.33 -18.11
C LEU A 275 -20.20 3.56 -17.26
N ASP A 276 -19.76 4.12 -16.11
CA ASP A 276 -18.64 3.61 -15.32
C ASP A 276 -17.35 3.41 -16.16
N ALA A 277 -17.25 4.18 -17.25
CA ALA A 277 -16.15 4.11 -18.18
C ALA A 277 -15.05 5.09 -17.76
N PHE A 278 -13.92 4.54 -17.33
CA PHE A 278 -12.74 5.33 -16.99
C PHE A 278 -12.17 6.06 -18.21
N THR A 279 -11.95 7.37 -18.03
CA THR A 279 -11.17 8.19 -18.95
C THR A 279 -9.79 8.39 -18.38
N SER A 280 -8.76 8.02 -19.14
CA SER A 280 -7.36 8.20 -18.75
C SER A 280 -6.82 9.54 -19.21
N TYR A 281 -6.24 10.30 -18.29
CA TYR A 281 -5.56 11.57 -18.52
C TYR A 281 -4.06 11.41 -18.35
N ASP A 282 -3.37 11.36 -19.50
CA ASP A 282 -1.94 11.14 -19.60
C ASP A 282 -1.15 12.38 -19.14
N ILE A 283 -0.56 12.31 -17.95
CA ILE A 283 0.29 13.34 -17.35
C ILE A 283 1.70 13.27 -17.93
N LEU A 284 2.21 12.06 -18.15
CA LEU A 284 3.50 11.80 -18.79
C LEU A 284 3.60 12.49 -20.14
N ALA A 285 2.57 12.39 -20.98
CA ALA A 285 2.53 13.07 -22.28
C ALA A 285 2.50 14.60 -22.15
N GLN A 286 1.90 15.14 -21.08
CA GLN A 286 1.83 16.59 -20.86
C GLN A 286 3.14 17.17 -20.33
N LEU A 287 3.87 16.43 -19.49
CA LEU A 287 5.12 16.88 -18.86
C LEU A 287 6.38 16.43 -19.62
N GLY A 288 6.28 15.39 -20.44
CA GLY A 288 7.42 14.75 -21.11
C GLY A 288 8.24 13.82 -20.20
N SER A 289 7.84 13.67 -18.94
CA SER A 289 8.41 12.74 -17.95
C SER A 289 7.36 12.42 -16.88
N PRO A 290 7.48 11.29 -16.15
CA PRO A 290 6.62 11.01 -15.01
C PRO A 290 6.72 12.13 -13.97
N LEU A 291 5.60 12.47 -13.32
CA LEU A 291 5.60 13.43 -12.22
C LEU A 291 6.07 12.71 -10.95
N ALA A 292 7.24 13.09 -10.42
CA ALA A 292 7.72 12.54 -9.16
C ALA A 292 6.75 12.88 -8.02
N LEU A 293 6.42 11.89 -7.21
CA LEU A 293 5.61 12.04 -6.01
C LEU A 293 6.50 11.94 -4.76
N PHE A 294 6.07 12.59 -3.69
CA PHE A 294 6.68 12.47 -2.38
C PHE A 294 5.89 11.44 -1.55
N SER A 295 6.47 10.94 -0.45
CA SER A 295 5.75 10.03 0.44
C SER A 295 4.50 10.74 0.98
N GLY A 296 3.32 10.32 0.51
CA GLY A 296 2.06 11.01 0.77
C GLY A 296 1.80 12.12 -0.25
N SER A 297 0.80 11.92 -1.11
CA SER A 297 0.36 12.93 -2.08
C SER A 297 -1.14 12.82 -2.27
N PHE A 298 -1.77 13.86 -2.80
CA PHE A 298 -3.16 13.80 -3.22
C PHE A 298 -3.26 13.93 -4.74
N VAL A 299 -4.14 13.12 -5.33
CA VAL A 299 -4.61 13.30 -6.70
C VAL A 299 -6.07 13.64 -6.66
N GLY A 300 -6.49 14.62 -7.47
CA GLY A 300 -7.87 15.04 -7.51
C GLY A 300 -8.34 15.47 -8.89
N VAL A 301 -9.65 15.40 -9.07
CA VAL A 301 -10.36 15.80 -10.28
C VAL A 301 -11.47 16.77 -9.91
N ALA A 302 -11.34 17.99 -10.41
CA ALA A 302 -12.37 19.02 -10.34
C ALA A 302 -13.22 19.00 -11.61
N VAL A 303 -14.54 19.13 -11.45
CA VAL A 303 -15.48 19.19 -12.56
C VAL A 303 -16.53 20.27 -12.33
N ALA A 304 -16.73 21.09 -13.36
CA ALA A 304 -17.79 22.09 -13.36
C ALA A 304 -19.13 21.45 -13.74
N HIS A 305 -20.19 21.77 -12.99
CA HIS A 305 -21.50 21.19 -13.21
C HIS A 305 -22.64 22.15 -12.86
N ASN A 306 -23.80 21.91 -13.47
CA ASN A 306 -25.01 22.68 -13.27
C ASN A 306 -25.74 22.27 -11.97
N PRO A 307 -26.62 23.12 -11.42
CA PRO A 307 -27.53 22.69 -10.37
C PRO A 307 -28.30 21.44 -10.78
N SER A 308 -28.44 20.49 -9.84
CA SER A 308 -29.10 19.18 -10.05
C SER A 308 -28.32 18.16 -10.89
N GLU A 309 -27.06 18.42 -11.21
CA GLU A 309 -26.12 17.41 -11.72
C GLU A 309 -25.30 16.81 -10.55
N TRP A 310 -24.93 15.53 -10.68
CA TRP A 310 -24.18 14.71 -9.73
C TRP A 310 -22.99 14.04 -10.44
N PRO A 311 -21.90 14.79 -10.68
CA PRO A 311 -20.85 14.34 -11.58
C PRO A 311 -19.88 13.30 -11.02
N LEU A 312 -19.65 13.25 -9.71
CA LEU A 312 -18.61 12.39 -9.14
C LEU A 312 -19.18 11.01 -8.83
N ALA A 313 -18.73 9.99 -9.57
CA ALA A 313 -19.15 8.60 -9.39
C ALA A 313 -18.53 8.00 -8.13
N LEU A 314 -19.34 7.29 -7.35
CA LEU A 314 -18.97 6.74 -6.05
C LEU A 314 -19.34 5.25 -5.97
N ASP A 315 -18.33 4.43 -5.69
CA ASP A 315 -18.48 3.03 -5.28
C ASP A 315 -18.67 2.98 -3.75
N GLN A 316 -19.78 2.42 -3.29
CA GLN A 316 -20.11 2.25 -1.88
C GLN A 316 -19.96 0.79 -1.41
N SER A 317 -19.68 -0.14 -2.32
CA SER A 317 -19.41 -1.54 -2.04
C SER A 317 -17.99 -1.72 -1.47
N ALA A 318 -17.04 -0.91 -1.95
CA ALA A 318 -15.73 -0.73 -1.35
C ALA A 318 -15.80 0.36 -0.27
N SER A 319 -15.70 -0.01 1.01
CA SER A 319 -15.65 0.96 2.12
C SER A 319 -14.24 0.97 2.71
N HIS A 320 -13.42 1.97 2.37
CA HIS A 320 -12.20 2.28 3.14
C HIS A 320 -12.31 3.65 3.77
N TRP A 321 -11.78 3.76 4.99
CA TRP A 321 -11.94 4.96 5.80
C TRP A 321 -10.79 5.96 5.60
N GLY A 322 -11.15 7.24 5.44
CA GLY A 322 -10.23 8.37 5.64
C GLY A 322 -9.28 8.70 4.49
N ARG A 323 -9.46 8.10 3.30
CA ARG A 323 -8.58 8.34 2.12
C ARG A 323 -9.28 9.06 0.96
N ASN A 324 -10.61 9.12 0.98
CA ASN A 324 -11.42 9.78 -0.03
C ASN A 324 -11.99 11.08 0.52
N TRP A 325 -11.76 12.16 -0.23
CA TRP A 325 -12.10 13.51 0.19
C TRP A 325 -12.93 14.22 -0.86
N ILE A 326 -13.75 15.16 -0.40
CA ILE A 326 -14.55 16.04 -1.23
C ILE A 326 -14.29 17.49 -0.85
N ALA A 327 -14.14 18.35 -1.86
CA ALA A 327 -14.12 19.80 -1.70
C ALA A 327 -14.91 20.45 -2.84
N GLY A 328 -15.17 21.75 -2.76
CA GLY A 328 -15.89 22.42 -3.84
C GLY A 328 -16.15 23.90 -3.62
N ALA A 329 -16.39 24.60 -4.73
CA ALA A 329 -16.85 25.98 -4.77
C ALA A 329 -18.19 26.06 -5.50
N THR A 330 -19.15 26.77 -4.90
CA THR A 330 -20.52 26.83 -5.43
C THR A 330 -20.68 28.01 -6.38
N ALA A 331 -21.48 27.84 -7.44
CA ALA A 331 -21.80 28.94 -8.35
C ALA A 331 -22.47 30.15 -7.65
N ALA A 332 -23.18 29.91 -6.54
CA ALA A 332 -23.78 30.94 -5.70
C ALA A 332 -22.77 31.71 -4.82
N GLY A 333 -21.58 31.16 -4.60
CA GLY A 333 -20.51 31.77 -3.80
C GLY A 333 -19.66 32.81 -4.52
N GLY A 334 -19.77 32.90 -5.86
CA GLY A 334 -19.07 33.90 -6.69
C GLY A 334 -17.55 33.74 -6.76
N LEU A 335 -17.00 32.65 -6.21
CA LEU A 335 -15.58 32.27 -6.25
C LEU A 335 -15.45 30.97 -7.05
N GLY A 336 -14.41 30.86 -7.89
CA GLY A 336 -14.02 29.59 -8.50
C GLY A 336 -13.33 28.69 -7.48
N LEU A 337 -13.17 27.40 -7.79
CA LEU A 337 -12.48 26.46 -6.93
C LEU A 337 -11.01 26.89 -6.72
N ASP A 338 -10.61 27.10 -5.46
CA ASP A 338 -9.24 27.41 -5.09
C ASP A 338 -8.46 26.11 -4.83
N LEU A 339 -7.73 25.66 -5.85
CA LEU A 339 -6.86 24.49 -5.76
C LEU A 339 -5.55 24.78 -5.00
N VAL A 340 -5.19 26.04 -4.77
CA VAL A 340 -3.97 26.41 -4.03
C VAL A 340 -4.23 26.42 -2.52
N ASN A 341 -5.43 26.82 -2.11
CA ASN A 341 -5.85 26.82 -0.71
C ASN A 341 -7.19 26.10 -0.56
N LEU A 342 -7.12 24.77 -0.44
CA LEU A 342 -8.31 23.92 -0.38
C LEU A 342 -9.24 24.30 0.77
N ALA A 343 -8.69 24.66 1.93
CA ALA A 343 -9.42 25.06 3.12
C ALA A 343 -10.28 26.35 2.96
N ALA A 344 -9.96 27.19 1.97
CA ALA A 344 -10.66 28.45 1.72
C ALA A 344 -11.93 28.30 0.86
N ASN A 345 -12.19 27.11 0.33
CA ASN A 345 -13.36 26.85 -0.52
C ASN A 345 -14.68 26.88 0.25
N ASN A 346 -15.80 27.06 -0.46
CA ASN A 346 -17.14 27.05 0.16
C ASN A 346 -17.46 25.72 0.84
N LEU A 347 -17.00 24.63 0.23
CA LEU A 347 -16.88 23.31 0.81
C LEU A 347 -15.37 23.04 0.97
N PRO A 348 -14.79 23.31 2.15
CA PRO A 348 -13.45 22.86 2.50
C PRO A 348 -13.37 21.33 2.43
N PRO A 349 -12.17 20.72 2.37
CA PRO A 349 -12.04 19.28 2.33
C PRO A 349 -12.81 18.60 3.46
N GLN A 350 -13.58 17.59 3.11
CA GLN A 350 -14.30 16.70 4.02
C GLN A 350 -14.05 15.27 3.58
N THR A 351 -13.86 14.36 4.54
CA THR A 351 -13.91 12.92 4.26
C THR A 351 -15.31 12.50 3.81
N LEU A 352 -15.41 11.45 3.00
CA LEU A 352 -16.69 10.90 2.59
C LEU A 352 -17.54 10.37 3.77
N GLU A 353 -16.89 9.89 4.82
CA GLU A 353 -17.54 9.43 6.05
C GLU A 353 -18.15 10.59 6.83
N SER A 354 -17.44 11.72 6.93
CA SER A 354 -17.95 12.89 7.67
C SER A 354 -19.20 13.49 7.02
N ILE A 355 -19.38 13.29 5.71
CA ILE A 355 -20.60 13.67 4.99
C ILE A 355 -21.64 12.56 4.87
N GLN A 356 -21.39 11.40 5.50
CA GLN A 356 -22.30 10.23 5.55
C GLN A 356 -22.52 9.54 4.19
N PHE A 357 -21.51 9.58 3.33
CA PHE A 357 -21.48 8.86 2.04
C PHE A 357 -20.19 8.04 1.93
N PRO A 358 -19.94 7.05 2.82
CA PRO A 358 -18.75 6.23 2.74
C PRO A 358 -18.68 5.54 1.37
N GLY A 359 -17.46 5.42 0.85
CA GLY A 359 -17.20 4.86 -0.46
C GLY A 359 -15.87 5.30 -1.03
N HIS A 360 -15.62 4.94 -2.28
CA HIS A 360 -14.47 5.31 -3.08
C HIS A 360 -14.93 6.07 -4.30
N TRP A 361 -14.21 7.15 -4.59
CA TRP A 361 -14.37 7.75 -5.90
C TRP A 361 -13.90 6.76 -6.96
N LEU A 362 -14.60 6.69 -8.09
CA LEU A 362 -14.05 6.08 -9.30
C LEU A 362 -12.98 7.03 -9.88
N LEU A 363 -11.90 7.21 -9.13
CA LEU A 363 -10.77 8.09 -9.37
C LEU A 363 -9.50 7.35 -8.97
N ARG A 364 -8.61 7.17 -9.94
CA ARG A 364 -7.48 6.26 -9.85
C ARG A 364 -6.20 6.93 -10.35
N ALA A 365 -5.06 6.59 -9.77
CA ALA A 365 -3.74 7.10 -10.12
C ALA A 365 -2.87 5.99 -10.71
N GLN A 366 -2.34 6.21 -11.90
CA GLN A 366 -1.45 5.29 -12.60
C GLN A 366 -0.02 5.83 -12.56
N GLY A 367 0.96 4.96 -12.34
CA GLY A 367 2.35 5.35 -12.42
C GLY A 367 3.30 4.27 -11.92
N THR A 368 4.54 4.66 -11.62
CA THR A 368 5.50 3.72 -11.06
C THR A 368 5.10 3.42 -9.61
N PRO A 369 4.79 2.16 -9.27
CA PRO A 369 4.45 1.81 -7.90
C PRO A 369 5.59 2.19 -6.97
N LEU A 370 5.26 2.61 -5.75
CA LEU A 370 6.17 2.53 -4.63
C LEU A 370 6.49 1.05 -4.47
N VAL A 371 7.61 0.61 -5.05
CA VAL A 371 8.17 -0.69 -4.73
C VAL A 371 8.34 -0.71 -3.22
N SER A 372 7.69 -1.68 -2.57
CA SER A 372 7.77 -1.84 -1.12
C SER A 372 9.24 -1.72 -0.75
N GLU A 373 9.55 -0.69 0.01
CA GLU A 373 10.82 -0.55 0.66
C GLU A 373 11.22 -1.92 1.21
N ALA A 374 12.28 -2.53 0.69
CA ALA A 374 12.66 -3.89 1.10
C ALA A 374 13.15 -3.94 2.56
N GLY A 375 13.17 -2.78 3.20
CA GLY A 375 13.50 -2.59 4.58
C GLY A 375 12.59 -1.60 5.27
N VAL A 376 12.92 -1.32 6.53
CA VAL A 376 12.19 -0.36 7.36
C VAL A 376 13.18 0.62 7.96
N GLY A 377 12.85 1.91 7.94
CA GLY A 377 13.59 2.92 8.68
C GLY A 377 13.60 2.65 10.18
N PHE A 378 14.71 2.94 10.84
CA PHE A 378 14.83 2.92 12.31
C PHE A 378 15.76 4.03 12.78
N CYS A 379 15.81 4.27 14.09
CA CYS A 379 16.77 5.21 14.68
C CYS A 379 16.64 6.65 14.14
N SER A 380 15.43 7.20 14.25
CA SER A 380 15.16 8.59 13.91
C SER A 380 15.78 9.54 14.93
N CYS A 381 16.27 10.68 14.46
CA CYS A 381 16.85 11.72 15.30
C CYS A 381 15.86 12.87 15.56
N ASP A 382 14.61 12.54 15.85
CA ASP A 382 13.49 13.48 16.03
C ASP A 382 13.24 13.89 17.49
N GLY A 383 14.00 13.32 18.43
CA GLY A 383 13.80 13.51 19.86
C GLY A 383 15.03 14.01 20.62
N ALA A 384 14.96 13.88 21.95
CA ALA A 384 16.01 14.31 22.88
C ALA A 384 17.37 13.58 22.70
N GLN A 385 17.39 12.50 21.90
CA GLN A 385 18.62 11.79 21.51
C GLN A 385 19.53 12.60 20.57
N ALA A 386 19.04 13.67 19.95
CA ALA A 386 19.80 14.48 19.00
C ALA A 386 21.05 15.12 19.63
N PRO A 387 22.27 14.84 19.12
CA PRO A 387 23.48 15.50 19.60
C PRO A 387 23.41 17.02 19.43
N CYS A 388 23.85 17.82 20.40
CA CYS A 388 23.92 19.29 20.23
C CYS A 388 22.58 19.98 19.92
N SER A 389 21.46 19.35 20.30
CA SER A 389 20.12 19.92 20.15
C SER A 389 19.73 20.22 18.69
N ASN A 390 20.08 19.31 17.77
CA ASN A 390 19.77 19.41 16.34
C ASN A 390 18.78 18.33 15.84
N PRO A 391 17.58 18.18 16.45
CA PRO A 391 16.65 17.15 16.02
C PRO A 391 16.30 17.32 14.53
N GLY A 392 16.27 16.21 13.81
CA GLY A 392 15.72 16.10 12.46
C GLY A 392 14.23 15.78 12.49
N GLY A 393 13.68 15.46 11.32
CA GLY A 393 12.30 15.01 11.17
C GLY A 393 12.11 13.52 11.46
N PRO A 394 10.86 13.05 11.62
CA PRO A 394 10.54 11.64 11.76
C PRO A 394 11.17 10.79 10.64
N GLY A 395 11.69 9.61 10.97
CA GLY A 395 12.35 8.71 10.00
C GLY A 395 13.74 9.15 9.52
N ARG A 396 14.21 10.37 9.88
CA ARG A 396 15.46 10.96 9.36
C ARG A 396 16.58 10.95 10.39
N GLY A 397 17.80 11.15 9.89
CA GLY A 397 18.97 11.49 10.71
C GLY A 397 18.85 12.89 11.31
N CYS A 398 19.83 13.31 12.10
CA CYS A 398 19.78 14.62 12.74
C CYS A 398 19.91 15.75 11.72
N ALA A 399 19.43 16.94 12.07
CA ALA A 399 19.56 18.13 11.22
C ALA A 399 21.01 18.34 10.80
N ASN A 400 21.21 18.69 9.53
CA ASN A 400 22.53 18.96 8.97
C ASN A 400 22.60 20.37 8.40
N GLY A 401 23.81 20.78 8.01
CA GLY A 401 24.09 22.12 7.54
C GLY A 401 23.29 22.60 6.32
N ALA A 402 22.71 21.69 5.54
CA ALA A 402 21.92 21.98 4.35
C ALA A 402 20.43 21.64 4.49
N HIS A 403 20.05 20.78 5.45
CA HIS A 403 18.69 20.27 5.59
C HIS A 403 18.27 20.19 7.07
N ALA A 404 17.34 21.06 7.47
CA ALA A 404 16.90 21.18 8.87
C ALA A 404 16.16 19.94 9.38
N GLN A 405 15.53 19.15 8.49
CA GLN A 405 14.90 17.88 8.85
C GLN A 405 15.90 16.70 8.86
N GLY A 406 17.17 16.93 8.53
CA GLY A 406 18.17 15.88 8.41
C GLY A 406 18.00 15.00 7.17
N ALA A 407 18.87 14.01 7.05
CA ALA A 407 18.98 13.15 5.87
C ALA A 407 18.19 11.84 6.04
N LEU A 408 17.56 11.38 4.96
CA LEU A 408 16.76 10.15 4.91
C LEU A 408 17.51 9.06 4.13
N LEU A 409 17.30 7.80 4.53
CA LEU A 409 17.74 6.61 3.78
C LEU A 409 16.50 5.76 3.47
N THR A 410 16.30 5.46 2.19
CA THR A 410 15.21 4.64 1.65
C THR A 410 15.78 3.54 0.76
N SER A 411 14.93 2.65 0.23
CA SER A 411 15.35 1.64 -0.74
C SER A 411 14.34 1.42 -1.86
N VAL A 412 14.82 0.94 -3.01
CA VAL A 412 14.00 0.46 -4.14
C VAL A 412 14.56 -0.87 -4.64
N GLY A 413 13.70 -1.72 -5.20
CA GLY A 413 14.09 -3.06 -5.66
C GLY A 413 13.84 -4.14 -4.60
N THR A 414 14.36 -5.35 -4.83
CA THR A 414 14.08 -6.52 -3.98
C THR A 414 15.30 -6.94 -3.19
N ALA A 415 15.12 -7.19 -1.88
CA ALA A 415 16.14 -7.78 -1.02
C ALA A 415 16.23 -9.29 -1.27
N ASP A 416 16.87 -9.66 -2.37
CA ASP A 416 17.13 -11.06 -2.74
C ASP A 416 18.62 -11.23 -3.04
N VAL A 417 19.25 -12.22 -2.39
CA VAL A 417 20.71 -12.44 -2.49
C VAL A 417 21.18 -12.91 -3.86
N LEU A 418 20.30 -13.49 -4.68
CA LEU A 418 20.63 -13.96 -6.03
C LEU A 418 20.34 -12.89 -7.09
N ALA A 419 19.24 -12.17 -6.95
CA ALA A 419 18.86 -11.10 -7.86
C ALA A 419 19.71 -9.85 -7.64
N ASP A 420 20.00 -9.53 -6.37
CA ASP A 420 20.84 -8.41 -5.93
C ASP A 420 20.47 -7.06 -6.58
N THR A 421 19.16 -6.78 -6.63
CA THR A 421 18.59 -5.60 -7.31
C THR A 421 18.28 -4.44 -6.36
N LEU A 422 18.40 -4.65 -5.05
CA LEU A 422 18.12 -3.62 -4.06
C LEU A 422 19.09 -2.45 -4.18
N VAL A 423 18.55 -1.24 -4.28
CA VAL A 423 19.29 0.02 -4.31
C VAL A 423 18.90 0.86 -3.09
N LEU A 424 19.90 1.35 -2.35
CA LEU A 424 19.69 2.30 -1.25
C LEU A 424 19.76 3.72 -1.78
N HIS A 425 18.79 4.55 -1.42
CA HIS A 425 18.71 5.97 -1.80
C HIS A 425 18.86 6.84 -0.55
N ALA A 426 19.77 7.81 -0.59
CA ALA A 426 19.97 8.79 0.47
C ALA A 426 19.63 10.19 -0.03
N SER A 427 18.82 10.93 0.73
CA SER A 427 18.32 12.27 0.38
C SER A 427 18.40 13.23 1.57
N GLY A 428 18.27 14.55 1.31
CA GLY A 428 18.43 15.58 2.34
C GLY A 428 19.87 15.71 2.85
N LEU A 429 20.84 15.36 2.00
CA LEU A 429 22.28 15.41 2.28
C LEU A 429 22.85 16.80 1.97
N VAL A 430 24.07 17.07 2.44
CA VAL A 430 24.78 18.30 2.05
C VAL A 430 25.27 18.15 0.60
N PRO A 431 24.83 19.01 -0.34
CA PRO A 431 25.16 18.85 -1.75
C PRO A 431 26.66 18.85 -2.05
N LEU A 432 27.06 18.11 -3.09
CA LEU A 432 28.43 18.06 -3.60
C LEU A 432 29.48 17.61 -2.57
N GLN A 433 29.04 16.87 -1.54
CA GLN A 433 29.91 16.27 -0.54
C GLN A 433 30.13 14.77 -0.79
N PRO A 434 31.26 14.20 -0.35
CA PRO A 434 31.42 12.75 -0.34
C PRO A 434 30.70 12.12 0.85
N GLY A 435 30.24 10.89 0.66
CA GLY A 435 29.73 10.03 1.72
C GLY A 435 30.00 8.55 1.47
N LEU A 436 29.55 7.72 2.39
CA LEU A 436 29.81 6.29 2.46
C LEU A 436 28.54 5.55 2.87
N PHE A 437 28.06 4.66 2.00
CA PHE A 437 27.12 3.62 2.38
C PHE A 437 27.86 2.55 3.17
N PHE A 438 27.29 2.14 4.28
CA PHE A 438 27.83 1.05 5.09
C PHE A 438 26.72 0.20 5.66
N GLN A 439 27.10 -1.03 5.99
CA GLN A 439 26.26 -2.07 6.54
C GLN A 439 26.77 -2.48 7.93
N GLY A 440 25.86 -2.85 8.82
CA GLY A 440 26.12 -3.43 10.13
C GLY A 440 25.28 -4.68 10.40
N THR A 441 25.74 -5.49 11.35
CA THR A 441 25.06 -6.74 11.76
C THR A 441 24.12 -6.57 12.94
N ASN A 442 24.06 -5.40 13.57
CA ASN A 442 23.12 -5.10 14.64
C ASN A 442 22.74 -3.62 14.69
N GLU A 443 21.75 -3.31 15.53
CA GLU A 443 21.37 -1.95 15.89
C GLU A 443 22.12 -1.49 17.15
N LEU A 444 22.54 -0.23 17.17
CA LEU A 444 23.10 0.42 18.37
C LEU A 444 22.00 1.07 19.21
N GLY A 445 22.21 1.12 20.53
CA GLY A 445 21.28 1.80 21.44
C GLY A 445 19.88 1.19 21.49
N GLY A 446 19.74 -0.10 21.16
CA GLY A 446 18.42 -0.76 21.07
C GLY A 446 17.52 -0.17 19.98
N GLY A 447 18.11 0.29 18.88
CA GLY A 447 17.40 0.92 17.78
C GLY A 447 17.29 2.45 17.92
N ALA A 448 17.63 3.03 19.07
CA ALA A 448 17.67 4.48 19.25
C ALA A 448 18.98 5.12 18.77
N GLY A 449 19.99 4.31 18.44
CA GLY A 449 21.31 4.77 18.03
C GLY A 449 22.16 5.34 19.16
N VAL A 450 23.38 5.75 18.82
CA VAL A 450 24.30 6.44 19.73
C VAL A 450 24.88 7.68 19.06
N ALA A 451 25.09 8.74 19.84
CA ALA A 451 25.68 9.98 19.35
C ALA A 451 27.01 9.71 18.63
N PHE A 452 27.11 10.18 17.39
CA PHE A 452 28.27 10.02 16.54
C PHE A 452 28.36 11.16 15.52
N GLY A 453 29.24 12.12 15.80
CA GLY A 453 29.33 13.34 14.99
C GLY A 453 28.16 14.28 15.28
N ASP A 454 27.63 14.89 14.22
CA ASP A 454 26.40 15.69 14.29
C ASP A 454 25.13 14.82 14.31
N GLY A 455 25.29 13.49 14.20
CA GLY A 455 24.23 12.53 13.98
C GLY A 455 24.18 11.40 14.99
N LEU A 456 23.30 10.43 14.72
CA LEU A 456 23.24 9.16 15.43
C LEU A 456 23.82 8.05 14.55
N ARG A 457 24.72 7.24 15.11
CA ARG A 457 25.10 5.98 14.49
C ARG A 457 24.12 4.90 14.96
N CYS A 458 23.43 4.32 13.98
CA CYS A 458 22.35 3.37 14.19
C CYS A 458 22.78 1.95 13.83
N ALA A 459 23.53 1.79 12.72
CA ALA A 459 24.08 0.50 12.32
C ALA A 459 25.41 0.19 13.04
N GLY A 460 25.44 -0.98 13.68
CA GLY A 460 26.48 -1.43 14.60
C GLY A 460 27.09 -2.79 14.26
N GLY A 461 27.84 -3.33 15.22
CA GLY A 461 28.38 -4.68 15.13
C GLY A 461 29.54 -4.77 14.15
N SER A 462 29.59 -5.86 13.39
CA SER A 462 30.55 -6.01 12.30
C SER A 462 30.15 -5.09 11.16
N LEU A 463 31.01 -4.10 10.87
CA LEU A 463 30.75 -3.14 9.81
C LEU A 463 31.40 -3.55 8.49
N VAL A 464 30.64 -3.42 7.40
CA VAL A 464 31.14 -3.50 6.03
C VAL A 464 30.96 -2.13 5.37
N ARG A 465 32.05 -1.61 4.78
CA ARG A 465 32.00 -0.41 3.95
C ARG A 465 31.58 -0.83 2.55
N LEU A 466 30.43 -0.37 2.08
CA LEU A 466 29.88 -0.79 0.80
C LEU A 466 30.42 0.09 -0.33
N GLU A 467 30.06 1.37 -0.32
CA GLU A 467 30.30 2.25 -1.47
C GLU A 467 30.55 3.69 -1.04
N VAL A 468 31.62 4.29 -1.53
CA VAL A 468 31.84 5.74 -1.41
C VAL A 468 31.15 6.43 -2.58
N ARG A 469 30.33 7.44 -2.28
CA ARG A 469 29.56 8.17 -3.28
C ARG A 469 29.75 9.67 -3.19
N GLN A 470 29.68 10.31 -4.36
CA GLN A 470 29.47 11.75 -4.44
C GLN A 470 27.97 12.01 -4.34
N ILE A 471 27.63 12.98 -3.51
CA ILE A 471 26.29 13.55 -3.42
C ILE A 471 26.14 14.56 -4.56
N ASP A 472 25.02 14.50 -5.27
CA ASP A 472 24.74 15.41 -6.37
C ASP A 472 24.42 16.84 -5.90
N ALA A 473 24.03 17.70 -6.83
CA ALA A 473 23.69 19.08 -6.55
C ALA A 473 22.35 19.26 -5.81
N THR A 474 21.46 18.25 -5.84
CA THR A 474 20.17 18.28 -5.15
C THR A 474 20.24 17.66 -3.74
N GLY A 475 21.40 17.16 -3.33
CA GLY A 475 21.59 16.58 -2.00
C GLY A 475 21.15 15.11 -1.95
N GLN A 476 21.27 14.39 -3.07
CA GLN A 476 20.88 13.00 -3.21
C GLN A 476 22.05 12.12 -3.69
N THR A 477 21.97 10.84 -3.38
CA THR A 477 22.82 9.79 -3.96
C THR A 477 22.17 8.43 -3.78
N ALA A 478 22.63 7.42 -4.52
CA ALA A 478 22.14 6.06 -4.41
C ALA A 478 23.30 5.07 -4.45
N THR A 479 23.10 3.79 -4.14
CA THR A 479 24.10 2.76 -4.42
C THR A 479 24.12 2.42 -5.92
N THR A 480 25.25 1.97 -6.45
CA THR A 480 25.33 1.39 -7.82
C THR A 480 25.92 -0.01 -7.84
N LEU A 481 26.39 -0.49 -6.70
CA LEU A 481 26.79 -1.88 -6.53
C LEU A 481 25.60 -2.76 -6.11
N GLY A 482 25.73 -4.06 -6.35
CA GLY A 482 24.86 -5.07 -5.75
C GLY A 482 25.19 -5.25 -4.27
N LEU A 483 24.23 -4.96 -3.40
CA LEU A 483 24.40 -4.92 -1.94
C LEU A 483 24.61 -6.30 -1.34
N ALA A 484 23.98 -7.35 -1.88
CA ALA A 484 24.20 -8.72 -1.41
C ALA A 484 25.64 -9.16 -1.66
N ALA A 485 26.13 -8.95 -2.89
CA ALA A 485 27.48 -9.28 -3.27
C ALA A 485 28.51 -8.46 -2.47
N ALA A 486 28.34 -7.13 -2.37
CA ALA A 486 29.27 -6.26 -1.67
C ALA A 486 29.22 -6.43 -0.14
N GLY A 487 28.03 -6.73 0.40
CA GLY A 487 27.78 -6.94 1.82
C GLY A 487 28.13 -8.34 2.31
N GLY A 488 28.41 -9.28 1.40
CA GLY A 488 28.69 -10.68 1.71
C GLY A 488 27.49 -11.38 2.35
N LEU A 489 26.30 -11.16 1.78
CA LEU A 489 25.02 -11.57 2.37
C LEU A 489 24.65 -12.98 1.95
N VAL A 490 23.93 -13.66 2.85
CA VAL A 490 23.27 -14.94 2.60
C VAL A 490 21.80 -14.84 2.96
N ALA A 491 20.96 -15.65 2.31
CA ALA A 491 19.52 -15.66 2.57
C ALA A 491 19.24 -15.91 4.07
N GLY A 492 18.31 -15.15 4.63
CA GLY A 492 17.99 -15.10 6.05
C GLY A 492 18.76 -14.04 6.85
N ASP A 493 19.69 -13.31 6.24
CA ASP A 493 20.44 -12.26 6.92
C ASP A 493 19.60 -11.00 7.20
N LEU A 494 19.51 -10.60 8.47
CA LEU A 494 19.10 -9.24 8.83
C LEU A 494 20.30 -8.29 8.79
N ARG A 495 20.19 -7.17 8.07
CA ARG A 495 21.26 -6.18 7.91
C ARG A 495 20.75 -4.76 8.10
N HIS A 496 21.65 -3.90 8.59
CA HIS A 496 21.34 -2.53 8.95
C HIS A 496 22.24 -1.59 8.15
N TYR A 497 21.65 -0.64 7.44
CA TYR A 497 22.34 0.26 6.55
C TYR A 497 22.26 1.69 7.07
N GLN A 498 23.30 2.46 6.76
CA GLN A 498 23.34 3.89 6.99
C GLN A 498 24.22 4.55 5.93
N PHE A 499 23.94 5.82 5.66
CA PHE A 499 24.83 6.66 4.87
C PHE A 499 25.50 7.71 5.76
N TRP A 500 26.82 7.65 5.83
CA TRP A 500 27.66 8.68 6.47
C TRP A 500 28.07 9.71 5.44
N PHE A 501 28.03 11.01 5.75
CA PHE A 501 28.41 12.06 4.81
C PHE A 501 29.12 13.24 5.46
N ARG A 502 29.88 14.00 4.66
CA ARG A 502 30.53 15.24 5.11
C ARG A 502 29.51 16.37 5.27
N ASP A 503 29.69 17.16 6.32
CA ASP A 503 28.93 18.39 6.59
C ASP A 503 29.90 19.53 6.96
N PRO A 504 30.64 20.12 6.00
CA PRO A 504 31.79 20.96 6.32
C PRO A 504 31.47 22.41 6.70
N PHE A 505 30.26 22.93 6.45
CA PHE A 505 30.01 24.38 6.50
C PHE A 505 29.18 24.83 7.71
N THR A 506 28.14 24.08 8.07
CA THR A 506 27.15 24.46 9.09
C THR A 506 26.87 23.32 10.09
N SER A 507 27.84 22.40 10.19
CA SER A 507 27.92 21.28 11.14
C SER A 507 27.43 21.65 12.55
N PRO A 508 26.26 21.16 12.98
CA PRO A 508 25.66 21.56 14.26
C PRO A 508 26.50 21.23 15.51
N CYS A 509 27.23 20.11 15.51
CA CYS A 509 28.17 19.78 16.58
C CYS A 509 29.62 20.20 16.29
N GLY A 510 29.89 20.82 15.14
CA GLY A 510 31.24 21.17 14.69
C GLY A 510 32.11 19.98 14.31
N THR A 511 31.55 18.77 14.21
CA THR A 511 32.29 17.53 13.93
C THR A 511 32.54 17.31 12.44
N ARG A 512 31.84 18.06 11.60
CA ARG A 512 31.95 18.13 10.13
C ARG A 512 31.46 16.89 9.38
N PHE A 513 30.62 16.08 10.01
CA PHE A 513 29.97 14.94 9.38
C PHE A 513 28.66 14.61 10.09
N ASN A 514 27.76 13.98 9.35
CA ASN A 514 26.47 13.54 9.84
C ASN A 514 26.08 12.21 9.20
N LEU A 515 24.95 11.64 9.59
CA LEU A 515 24.43 10.36 9.12
C LEU A 515 22.93 10.48 8.81
N THR A 516 22.46 9.63 7.90
CA THR A 516 21.02 9.37 7.75
C THR A 516 20.46 8.63 8.98
N GLY A 517 19.14 8.47 9.02
CA GLY A 517 18.51 7.43 9.85
C GLY A 517 19.03 6.03 9.51
N GLY A 518 18.76 5.06 10.37
CA GLY A 518 19.04 3.65 10.13
C GLY A 518 18.02 3.03 9.18
N TYR A 519 18.44 1.99 8.46
CA TYR A 519 17.56 1.23 7.58
C TYR A 519 17.79 -0.28 7.74
N ARG A 520 16.76 -1.06 8.08
CA ARG A 520 16.89 -2.52 8.33
C ARG A 520 16.33 -3.30 7.14
N VAL A 521 17.06 -4.26 6.60
CA VAL A 521 16.64 -5.09 5.46
C VAL A 521 16.83 -6.56 5.81
N GLN A 522 15.81 -7.35 5.54
CA GLN A 522 15.86 -8.81 5.60
C GLN A 522 16.20 -9.33 4.20
N TRP A 523 17.30 -10.09 4.09
CA TRP A 523 17.79 -10.70 2.85
C TRP A 523 17.50 -12.19 2.78
#